data_AF-A0A3G1KNS0-F1
#
_entry.id   AF-A0A3G1KNS0-F1
#
_cell.length_a   1.000
_cell.length_b   1.000
_cell.length_c   1.000
_cell.angle_alpha   90.00
_cell.angle_beta   90.00
_cell.angle_gamma   90.00
#
_symmetry.space_group_name_H-M   'P 1'
#
loop_
_entity.id
_entity.type
_entity.pdbx_description
1 polymer ?
#
loop_
_entity_poly.entity_id
_entity_poly.type
_entity_poly.pdbx_seq_one_letter_code
_entity_poly.pdbx_strand_id
1 'polypeptide(L)'
;MKIIYCCYGGSHSSVTAAAIHLGMLPGTRRPTFQELLSVPFYEQQKAKDHGYFRFMGFDEYRNEVYIIGKHNLGPSFEKIIRQIGEAFHIDQQEIVLVDTMPYVNLAMMIGGFTSRRLGLERIGRPIVILGTQNAYFNLVSLVHRLKITVAGGRTTNGGTT
;
A
#
# COMPACT_ATOMS: atom_id res chain seq x y z
N MET A 1 5.72 -15.34 0.88
CA MET A 1 5.94 -14.05 1.57
C MET A 1 4.66 -13.24 1.64
N LYS A 2 4.56 -12.40 2.66
CA LYS A 2 3.49 -11.43 2.90
C LYS A 2 4.03 -10.03 2.64
N ILE A 3 3.51 -9.36 1.62
CA ILE A 3 3.89 -8.01 1.22
C ILE A 3 2.79 -7.05 1.71
N ILE A 4 3.13 -6.20 2.66
CA ILE A 4 2.18 -5.35 3.37
C ILE A 4 2.49 -3.89 3.06
N TYR A 5 1.62 -3.26 2.28
CA TYR A 5 1.67 -1.83 2.01
C TYR A 5 0.96 -1.06 3.12
N CYS A 6 1.63 -0.09 3.73
CA CYS A 6 1.07 0.70 4.81
C CYS A 6 1.15 2.21 4.54
N CYS A 7 0.12 2.93 4.99
CA CYS A 7 0.14 4.38 5.11
C CYS A 7 -0.71 4.78 6.31
N TYR A 8 -0.93 6.08 6.53
CA TYR A 8 -1.73 6.57 7.66
C TYR A 8 -3.12 5.92 7.70
N GLY A 9 -3.92 6.14 6.66
CA GLY A 9 -5.33 5.75 6.64
C GLY A 9 -5.64 4.50 5.82
N GLY A 10 -4.62 3.87 5.23
CA GLY A 10 -4.73 2.66 4.41
C GLY A 10 -5.66 2.77 3.19
N SER A 11 -6.02 3.98 2.75
CA SER A 11 -7.09 4.22 1.78
C SER A 11 -6.63 4.70 0.39
N HIS A 12 -5.41 5.23 0.27
CA HIS A 12 -4.97 5.94 -0.94
C HIS A 12 -3.62 5.43 -1.45
N SER A 13 -2.50 5.90 -0.88
CA SER A 13 -1.16 5.58 -1.40
C SER A 13 -0.80 4.09 -1.27
N SER A 14 -1.13 3.46 -0.14
CA SER A 14 -0.88 2.03 0.08
C SER A 14 -1.76 1.15 -0.81
N VAL A 15 -3.05 1.50 -0.95
CA VAL A 15 -4.01 0.84 -1.86
C VAL A 15 -3.54 0.94 -3.30
N THR A 16 -3.13 2.14 -3.72
CA THR A 16 -2.66 2.39 -5.08
C THR A 16 -1.38 1.59 -5.36
N ALA A 17 -0.42 1.56 -4.42
CA ALA A 17 0.81 0.79 -4.57
C ALA A 17 0.54 -0.72 -4.64
N ALA A 18 -0.33 -1.26 -3.79
CA ALA A 18 -0.73 -2.65 -3.82
C ALA A 18 -1.47 -3.01 -5.13
N ALA A 19 -2.34 -2.11 -5.63
CA ALA A 19 -3.03 -2.30 -6.90
C ALA A 19 -2.08 -2.29 -8.11
N ILE A 20 -1.06 -1.41 -8.11
CA ILE A 20 0.03 -1.45 -9.10
C ILE A 20 0.79 -2.78 -8.99
N HIS A 21 1.11 -3.21 -7.77
CA HIS A 21 1.81 -4.47 -7.53
C HIS A 21 1.07 -5.66 -8.14
N LEU A 22 -0.24 -5.71 -7.97
CA LEU A 22 -1.12 -6.77 -8.45
C LEU A 22 -1.50 -6.62 -9.94
N GLY A 23 -0.97 -5.62 -10.65
CA GLY A 23 -1.30 -5.36 -12.05
C GLY A 23 -2.73 -4.85 -12.29
N MET A 24 -3.44 -4.42 -11.24
CA MET A 24 -4.79 -3.83 -11.34
C MET A 24 -4.75 -2.42 -11.93
N LEU A 25 -3.61 -1.73 -11.79
CA LEU A 25 -3.38 -0.39 -12.34
C LEU A 25 -2.17 -0.39 -13.28
N PRO A 26 -2.16 0.44 -14.34
CA PRO A 26 -1.13 0.41 -15.37
C PRO A 26 0.21 0.94 -14.86
N GLY A 27 1.31 0.22 -15.11
CA GLY A 27 2.66 0.70 -14.76
C GLY A 27 3.21 1.79 -15.68
N THR A 28 2.63 1.98 -16.87
CA THR A 28 3.23 2.81 -17.95
C THR A 28 2.57 4.17 -18.14
N ARG A 29 1.41 4.40 -17.52
CA ARG A 29 0.66 5.66 -17.60
C ARG A 29 -0.05 5.96 -16.30
N ARG A 30 -0.50 7.20 -16.12
CA ARG A 30 -1.39 7.53 -15.01
C ARG A 30 -2.78 6.88 -15.22
N PRO A 31 -3.42 6.41 -14.15
CA PRO A 31 -4.78 5.88 -14.22
C PRO A 31 -5.77 7.03 -14.32
N THR A 32 -6.93 6.76 -14.90
CA THR A 32 -8.09 7.64 -14.89
C THR A 32 -8.72 7.68 -13.50
N PHE A 33 -9.66 8.62 -13.30
CA PHE A 33 -10.43 8.72 -12.07
C PHE A 33 -11.22 7.43 -11.79
N GLN A 34 -11.89 6.91 -12.82
CA GLN A 34 -12.69 5.68 -12.75
C GLN A 34 -11.81 4.46 -12.46
N GLU A 35 -10.64 4.35 -13.08
CA GLU A 35 -9.71 3.25 -12.77
C GLU A 35 -9.30 3.27 -11.30
N LEU A 36 -8.94 4.43 -10.74
CA LEU A 36 -8.62 4.55 -9.31
C LEU A 36 -9.80 4.19 -8.41
N LEU A 37 -11.00 4.70 -8.72
CA LEU A 37 -12.21 4.40 -7.95
C LEU A 37 -12.66 2.93 -8.04
N SER A 38 -12.27 2.23 -9.10
CA SER A 38 -12.56 0.80 -9.27
C SER A 38 -11.66 -0.11 -8.44
N VAL A 39 -10.54 0.40 -7.92
CA VAL A 39 -9.61 -0.37 -7.10
C VAL A 39 -10.27 -0.75 -5.77
N PRO A 40 -10.22 -2.04 -5.37
CA PRO A 40 -10.72 -2.46 -4.07
C PRO A 40 -10.11 -1.63 -2.93
N PHE A 41 -10.96 -1.22 -1.98
CA PHE A 41 -10.60 -0.42 -0.80
C PHE A 41 -10.16 1.03 -1.05
N TYR A 42 -10.00 1.47 -2.30
CA TYR A 42 -9.59 2.84 -2.60
C TYR A 42 -10.68 3.82 -2.15
N GLU A 43 -10.28 4.81 -1.33
CA GLU A 43 -11.19 5.79 -0.69
C GLU A 43 -12.27 5.18 0.22
N GLN A 44 -12.26 3.87 0.49
CA GLN A 44 -13.35 3.22 1.22
C GLN A 44 -13.12 3.11 2.73
N GLN A 45 -11.86 3.05 3.17
CA GLN A 45 -11.54 2.85 4.59
C GLN A 45 -12.04 4.03 5.46
N LYS A 46 -12.54 3.68 6.65
CA LYS A 46 -12.99 4.59 7.70
C LYS A 46 -12.05 4.46 8.90
N ALA A 47 -12.12 5.41 9.83
CA ALA A 47 -11.25 5.42 11.01
C ALA A 47 -11.30 4.11 11.82
N LYS A 48 -12.47 3.45 11.87
CA LYS A 48 -12.66 2.15 12.54
C LYS A 48 -11.92 0.99 11.87
N ASP A 49 -11.47 1.17 10.62
CA ASP A 49 -10.79 0.15 9.84
C ASP A 49 -9.25 0.25 9.96
N HIS A 50 -8.73 1.21 10.73
CA HIS A 50 -7.30 1.28 11.03
C HIS A 50 -6.85 0.04 11.82
N GLY A 51 -5.62 -0.41 11.58
CA GLY A 51 -5.08 -1.62 12.20
C GLY A 51 -5.54 -2.95 11.56
N TYR A 52 -6.54 -2.93 10.67
CA TYR A 52 -6.98 -4.14 9.96
C TYR A 52 -6.12 -4.39 8.72
N PHE A 53 -5.47 -5.55 8.68
CA PHE A 53 -4.87 -6.08 7.46
C PHE A 53 -5.98 -6.47 6.48
N ARG A 54 -5.95 -5.91 5.27
CA ARG A 54 -6.86 -6.31 4.20
C ARG A 54 -6.08 -7.00 3.10
N PHE A 55 -6.46 -8.24 2.83
CA PHE A 55 -5.92 -9.00 1.71
C PHE A 55 -6.41 -8.40 0.39
N MET A 56 -5.49 -8.14 -0.54
CA MET A 56 -5.81 -7.60 -1.86
C MET A 56 -5.67 -8.65 -2.98
N GLY A 57 -4.78 -9.63 -2.83
CA GLY A 57 -4.60 -10.68 -3.83
C GLY A 57 -3.22 -11.34 -3.78
N PHE A 58 -2.98 -12.20 -4.77
CA PHE A 58 -1.69 -12.83 -4.99
C PHE A 58 -0.96 -12.16 -6.15
N ASP A 59 0.34 -11.91 -6.00
CA ASP A 59 1.18 -11.46 -7.11
C ASP A 59 1.54 -12.62 -8.07
N GLU A 60 2.28 -12.31 -9.13
CA GLU A 60 2.74 -13.28 -10.15
C GLU A 60 3.64 -14.39 -9.58
N TYR A 61 4.16 -14.23 -8.37
CA TYR A 61 4.99 -15.20 -7.66
C TYR A 61 4.29 -15.81 -6.44
N ARG A 62 2.96 -15.71 -6.37
CA ARG A 62 2.13 -16.23 -5.27
C ARG A 62 2.43 -15.61 -3.90
N ASN A 63 3.03 -14.42 -3.84
CA ASN A 63 3.09 -13.65 -2.61
C ASN A 63 1.72 -13.09 -2.26
N GLU A 64 1.38 -13.09 -0.98
CA GLU A 64 0.16 -12.47 -0.50
C GLU A 64 0.37 -10.97 -0.35
N VAL A 65 -0.48 -10.16 -0.98
CA VAL A 65 -0.41 -8.69 -0.92
C VAL A 65 -1.51 -8.17 -0.01
N TYR A 66 -1.12 -7.33 0.94
CA TYR A 66 -1.98 -6.72 1.95
C TYR A 66 -1.85 -5.20 1.98
N ILE A 67 -2.89 -4.55 2.49
CA ILE A 67 -2.87 -3.14 2.89
C ILE A 67 -3.25 -2.98 4.37
N ILE A 68 -2.73 -1.92 4.99
CA ILE A 68 -3.11 -1.53 6.35
C ILE A 68 -2.97 -0.02 6.57
N GLY A 69 -3.92 0.55 7.32
CA GLY A 69 -3.82 1.91 7.87
C GLY A 69 -3.14 1.86 9.23
N LYS A 70 -1.89 2.37 9.33
CA LYS A 70 -1.09 2.34 10.57
C LYS A 70 -1.23 3.59 11.45
N HIS A 71 -2.00 4.57 11.01
CA HIS A 71 -2.23 5.84 11.71
C HIS A 71 -0.91 6.48 12.17
N ASN A 72 -0.80 6.84 13.46
CA ASN A 72 0.35 7.54 14.04
C ASN A 72 1.46 6.61 14.54
N LEU A 73 1.42 5.31 14.22
CA LEU A 73 2.42 4.36 14.71
C LEU A 73 3.83 4.60 14.12
N GLY A 74 3.95 5.34 13.02
CA GLY A 74 5.25 5.75 12.49
C GLY A 74 6.21 4.55 12.27
N PRO A 75 7.48 4.66 12.70
CA PRO A 75 8.44 3.54 12.70
C PRO A 75 8.09 2.41 13.68
N SER A 76 7.35 2.69 14.74
CA SER A 76 6.95 1.67 15.72
C SER A 76 6.08 0.58 15.10
N PHE A 77 5.36 0.87 14.01
CA PHE A 77 4.58 -0.13 13.30
C PHE A 77 5.45 -1.30 12.82
N GLU A 78 6.57 -1.01 12.17
CA GLU A 78 7.48 -2.06 11.70
C GLU A 78 8.07 -2.86 12.86
N LYS A 79 8.52 -2.17 13.91
CA LYS A 79 9.03 -2.82 15.12
C LYS A 79 8.00 -3.79 15.72
N ILE A 80 6.75 -3.35 15.85
CA ILE A 80 5.68 -4.19 16.41
C ILE A 80 5.44 -5.43 15.54
N ILE A 81 5.30 -5.27 14.22
CA ILE A 81 5.03 -6.42 13.34
C ILE A 81 6.19 -7.42 13.35
N ARG A 82 7.44 -6.94 13.35
CA ARG A 82 8.61 -7.82 13.44
C ARG A 82 8.67 -8.60 14.75
N GLN A 83 8.42 -7.92 15.87
CA GLN A 83 8.39 -8.54 17.20
C GLN A 83 7.25 -9.55 17.37
N ILE A 84 6.07 -9.26 16.79
CA ILE A 84 4.98 -10.24 16.72
C ILE A 84 5.42 -11.44 15.87
N GLY A 85 6.00 -11.21 14.69
CA GLY A 85 6.51 -12.28 13.84
C GLY A 85 7.49 -13.18 14.58
N GLU A 86 8.45 -12.59 15.30
CA GLU A 86 9.43 -13.31 16.13
C GLU A 86 8.77 -14.13 17.24
N ALA A 87 7.81 -13.54 17.97
CA ALA A 87 7.08 -14.23 19.03
C ALA A 87 6.27 -15.45 18.54
N PHE A 88 5.87 -15.46 17.26
CA PHE A 88 5.18 -16.58 16.62
C PHE A 88 6.10 -17.42 15.70
N HIS A 89 7.43 -17.26 15.82
CA HIS A 89 8.43 -17.99 15.03
C HIS A 89 8.27 -17.87 13.50
N ILE A 90 7.78 -16.71 13.04
CA ILE A 90 7.68 -16.38 11.62
C ILE A 90 9.06 -15.90 11.14
N ASP A 91 9.55 -16.49 10.05
CA ASP A 91 10.75 -16.02 9.37
C ASP A 91 10.57 -14.55 8.94
N GLN A 92 11.49 -13.69 9.37
CA GLN A 92 11.46 -12.26 9.08
C GLN A 92 11.63 -11.97 7.58
N GLN A 93 12.20 -12.90 6.81
CA GLN A 93 12.30 -12.80 5.36
C GLN A 93 10.94 -13.00 4.68
N GLU A 94 9.99 -13.69 5.33
CA GLU A 94 8.63 -13.89 4.81
C GLU A 94 7.74 -12.65 4.98
N ILE A 95 8.18 -11.62 5.70
CA ILE A 95 7.41 -10.39 5.94
C ILE A 95 8.11 -9.18 5.30
N VAL A 96 7.43 -8.56 4.34
CA VAL A 96 7.90 -7.35 3.66
C VAL A 96 6.94 -6.21 3.97
N LEU A 97 7.42 -5.22 4.73
CA LEU A 97 6.66 -4.01 5.04
C LEU A 97 7.06 -2.87 4.10
N VAL A 98 6.07 -2.19 3.54
CA VAL A 98 6.29 -1.12 2.56
C VAL A 98 5.55 0.13 2.99
N ASP A 99 6.28 1.12 3.50
CA ASP A 99 5.70 2.41 3.88
C ASP A 99 5.54 3.32 2.66
N THR A 100 4.29 3.70 2.37
CA THR A 100 3.96 4.62 1.27
C THR A 100 3.74 6.05 1.75
N MET A 101 3.91 6.36 3.05
CA MET A 101 3.82 7.73 3.59
C MET A 101 4.74 8.74 2.90
N PRO A 102 6.00 8.43 2.54
CA PRO A 102 6.88 9.38 1.85
C PRO A 102 6.36 9.86 0.49
N TYR A 103 5.38 9.16 -0.08
CA TYR A 103 4.78 9.48 -1.38
C TYR A 103 3.43 10.19 -1.26
N VAL A 104 2.97 10.44 -0.03
CA VAL A 104 1.73 11.18 0.25
C VAL A 104 1.99 12.67 0.10
N ASN A 105 1.20 13.35 -0.73
CA ASN A 105 1.28 14.80 -0.93
C ASN A 105 0.11 15.55 -0.28
N LEU A 106 0.21 16.88 -0.26
CA LEU A 106 -0.77 17.75 0.37
C LEU A 106 -2.19 17.60 -0.21
N ALA A 107 -2.31 17.41 -1.53
CA ALA A 107 -3.60 17.17 -2.16
C ALA A 107 -4.23 15.86 -1.66
N MET A 108 -3.46 14.77 -1.54
CA MET A 108 -3.97 13.54 -0.91
C MET A 108 -4.41 13.75 0.53
N MET A 109 -3.65 14.50 1.32
CA MET A 109 -3.97 14.77 2.73
C MET A 109 -5.25 15.59 2.87
N ILE A 110 -5.35 16.72 2.16
CA ILE A 110 -6.52 17.59 2.18
C ILE A 110 -7.74 16.86 1.62
N GLY A 111 -7.61 16.26 0.43
CA GLY A 111 -8.71 15.54 -0.21
C GLY A 111 -9.20 14.38 0.64
N GLY A 112 -8.28 13.59 1.22
CA GLY A 112 -8.60 12.50 2.13
C GLY A 112 -9.30 12.99 3.40
N PHE A 113 -8.82 14.07 4.01
CA PHE A 113 -9.47 14.67 5.19
C PHE A 113 -10.87 15.19 4.84
N THR A 114 -11.01 15.95 3.76
CA THR A 114 -12.30 16.50 3.30
C THR A 114 -13.30 15.41 2.96
N SER A 115 -12.88 14.36 2.24
CA SER A 115 -13.76 13.25 1.87
C SER A 115 -14.13 12.40 3.09
N ARG A 116 -13.14 11.96 3.86
CA ARG A 116 -13.33 10.93 4.89
C ARG A 116 -13.69 11.48 6.27
N ARG A 117 -13.16 12.64 6.65
CA ARG A 117 -13.36 13.22 7.99
C ARG A 117 -14.55 14.16 8.02
N LEU A 118 -14.69 15.01 6.99
CA LEU A 118 -15.78 15.98 6.89
C LEU A 118 -17.02 15.42 6.16
N GLY A 119 -16.90 14.25 5.52
CA GLY A 119 -18.00 13.63 4.76
C GLY A 119 -18.33 14.36 3.45
N LEU A 120 -17.47 15.28 3.00
CA LEU A 120 -17.68 16.08 1.80
C LEU A 120 -17.11 15.36 0.57
N GLU A 121 -17.63 14.17 0.27
CA GLU A 121 -17.08 13.27 -0.75
C GLU A 121 -16.99 13.92 -2.13
N ARG A 122 -18.00 14.71 -2.53
CA ARG A 122 -18.04 15.40 -3.83
C ARG A 122 -16.89 16.40 -4.04
N ILE A 123 -16.32 16.92 -2.95
CA ILE A 123 -15.22 17.88 -2.97
C ILE A 123 -13.90 17.16 -2.71
N GLY A 124 -13.85 16.28 -1.71
CA GLY A 124 -12.64 15.59 -1.30
C GLY A 124 -12.13 14.56 -2.31
N ARG A 125 -13.05 13.79 -2.95
CA ARG A 125 -12.68 12.73 -3.91
C ARG A 125 -11.87 13.27 -5.10
N PRO A 126 -12.29 14.33 -5.80
CA PRO A 126 -11.49 14.86 -6.90
C PRO A 126 -10.08 15.28 -6.46
N ILE A 127 -9.95 15.90 -5.28
CA ILE A 127 -8.67 16.39 -4.77
C ILE A 127 -7.73 15.21 -4.43
N VAL A 128 -8.23 14.17 -3.77
CA VAL A 128 -7.40 13.00 -3.42
C VAL A 128 -7.01 12.19 -4.65
N ILE A 129 -7.88 12.11 -5.67
CA ILE A 129 -7.57 11.45 -6.94
C ILE A 129 -6.46 12.21 -7.68
N LEU A 130 -6.55 13.54 -7.78
CA LEU A 130 -5.48 14.36 -8.36
C LEU A 130 -4.17 14.20 -7.59
N GLY A 131 -4.23 14.20 -6.25
CA GLY A 131 -3.09 13.89 -5.41
C GLY A 131 -2.49 12.51 -5.72
N THR A 132 -3.35 11.51 -5.94
CA THR A 132 -2.94 10.15 -6.33
C THR A 132 -2.27 10.09 -7.68
N GLN A 133 -2.85 10.74 -8.69
CA GLN A 133 -2.27 10.82 -10.02
C GLN A 133 -0.91 11.54 -10.02
N ASN A 134 -0.75 12.57 -9.18
CA ASN A 134 0.51 13.32 -9.05
C ASN A 134 1.63 12.46 -8.43
N ALA A 135 1.32 11.61 -7.46
CA ALA A 135 2.28 10.69 -6.85
C ALA A 135 2.51 9.40 -7.65
N TYR A 136 1.72 9.16 -8.70
CA TYR A 136 1.52 7.84 -9.28
C TYR A 136 2.82 7.18 -9.76
N PHE A 137 3.63 7.87 -10.56
CA PHE A 137 4.88 7.29 -11.08
C PHE A 137 5.93 7.03 -9.99
N ASN A 138 5.88 7.78 -8.88
CA ASN A 138 6.75 7.49 -7.74
C ASN A 138 6.31 6.19 -7.05
N LEU A 139 5.00 5.93 -6.95
CA LEU A 139 4.47 4.67 -6.46
C LEU A 139 4.77 3.50 -7.40
N VAL A 140 4.67 3.69 -8.72
CA VAL A 140 5.13 2.69 -9.71
C VAL A 140 6.60 2.36 -9.50
N SER A 141 7.44 3.38 -9.37
CA SER A 141 8.88 3.21 -9.16
C SER A 141 9.19 2.47 -7.84
N LEU A 142 8.44 2.77 -6.77
CA LEU A 142 8.53 2.05 -5.50
C LEU A 142 8.23 0.56 -5.68
N VAL A 143 7.11 0.23 -6.33
CA VAL A 143 6.68 -1.15 -6.56
C VAL A 143 7.69 -1.90 -7.44
N HIS A 144 8.19 -1.27 -8.50
CA HIS A 144 9.17 -1.89 -9.38
C HIS A 144 10.47 -2.24 -8.65
N ARG A 145 11.03 -1.29 -7.88
CA ARG A 145 12.21 -1.54 -7.04
C ARG A 145 11.96 -2.67 -6.05
N LEU A 146 10.80 -2.68 -5.39
CA LEU A 146 10.44 -3.74 -4.45
C LEU A 146 10.44 -5.11 -5.12
N LYS A 147 9.79 -5.24 -6.29
CA LYS A 147 9.72 -6.52 -7.01
C LYS A 147 11.11 -7.04 -7.38
N ILE A 148 12.04 -6.17 -7.78
CA ILE A 148 13.43 -6.54 -8.03
C ILE A 148 14.10 -7.07 -6.75
N THR A 149 13.97 -6.36 -5.62
CA THR A 149 14.56 -6.79 -4.34
C THR A 149 14.00 -8.14 -3.88
N VAL A 150 12.68 -8.33 -3.96
CA VAL A 150 12.01 -9.57 -3.55
C VAL A 150 12.39 -10.74 -4.46
N ALA A 151 12.51 -10.52 -5.78
CA ALA A 151 12.96 -11.55 -6.71
C ALA A 151 14.43 -11.92 -6.48
N GLY A 152 15.32 -10.93 -6.26
CA GLY A 152 16.74 -11.16 -6.01
C GLY A 152 17.03 -11.93 -4.72
N GLY A 153 16.26 -11.69 -3.65
CA GLY A 153 16.38 -12.43 -2.38
C GLY A 153 15.95 -13.90 -2.48
N ARG A 154 15.14 -14.26 -3.48
CA ARG A 154 14.78 -15.67 -3.74
C ARG A 154 15.88 -16.45 -4.44
N THR A 155 16.60 -15.81 -5.37
CA THR A 155 17.69 -16.46 -6.11
C THR A 155 18.88 -16.84 -5.24
N THR A 156 19.12 -16.14 -4.12
CA THR A 156 20.22 -16.46 -3.19
C THR A 156 19.93 -17.66 -2.29
N ASN A 157 18.65 -17.99 -2.06
CA ASN A 157 18.24 -19.07 -1.14
C ASN A 157 17.90 -20.39 -1.84
N GLY A 158 17.96 -20.44 -3.18
CA GLY A 158 17.70 -21.64 -3.98
C GLY A 158 18.93 -22.54 -4.23
N GLY A 159 20.06 -22.25 -3.59
CA GLY A 159 21.36 -22.91 -3.81
C GLY A 159 21.84 -23.72 -2.63
N THR A 160 21.10 -24.77 -2.22
CA THR A 160 21.65 -25.96 -1.55
C THR A 160 20.56 -27.04 -1.50
N THR A 161 20.54 -27.87 -2.54
CA THR A 161 20.00 -29.24 -2.49
C THR A 161 21.16 -30.19 -2.21
#